data_AF-A0A1B0A650-F1
#
_entry.id   AF-A0A1B0A650-F1
#
_cell.length_a   1.000
_cell.length_b   1.000
_cell.length_c   1.000
_cell.angle_alpha   90.00
_cell.angle_beta   90.00
_cell.angle_gamma   90.00
#
_symmetry.space_group_name_H-M   'P 1'
#
loop_
_entity.id
_entity.type
_entity.pdbx_description
1 polymer ?
#
loop_
_entity_poly.entity_id
_entity_poly.type
_entity_poly.pdbx_seq_one_letter_code
_entity_poly.pdbx_strand_id
1 'polypeptide(L)'
;MSITLKELIERHAGGVRGGWENLLAAILGGSLTPLIPKKVCDDAIMDFDGLIAAQTSLGTAAIIVMDKSTDVIKAIARVIEFYKHESCGQCTPCREGIAWMNKIMARFTSGNAQAAEIDMLWEISKRIEGHTICALGHGIAWPVQGLIRHFRPEIEARMKKYSAKASNQALQWLRNYFTTLT
;
A
#
# COMPACT_ATOMS: atom_id res chain seq x y z
N MET A 1 16.54 8.48 -21.39
CA MET A 1 15.52 8.60 -20.33
C MET A 1 14.21 9.05 -20.98
N SER A 2 13.07 8.92 -20.31
CA SER A 2 11.72 9.19 -20.87
C SER A 2 11.14 8.13 -21.81
N ILE A 3 11.51 6.86 -21.64
CA ILE A 3 10.79 5.73 -22.25
C ILE A 3 9.42 5.57 -21.56
N THR A 4 8.38 5.14 -22.29
CA THR A 4 7.10 4.83 -21.63
C THR A 4 7.25 3.57 -20.77
N LEU A 5 6.55 3.53 -19.64
CA LEU A 5 6.58 2.37 -18.74
C LEU A 5 6.15 1.08 -19.45
N LYS A 6 5.11 1.19 -20.30
CA LYS A 6 4.59 0.07 -21.08
C LYS A 6 5.64 -0.47 -22.05
N GLU A 7 6.26 0.41 -22.85
CA GLU A 7 7.32 -0.01 -23.77
C GLU A 7 8.47 -0.68 -23.01
N LEU A 8 8.90 -0.09 -21.88
CA LEU A 8 9.98 -0.64 -21.09
C LEU A 8 9.68 -2.07 -20.60
N ILE A 9 8.49 -2.29 -20.04
CA ILE A 9 8.10 -3.61 -19.52
C ILE A 9 7.89 -4.62 -20.65
N GLU A 10 7.15 -4.26 -21.70
CA GLU A 10 6.82 -5.18 -22.79
C GLU A 10 8.05 -5.55 -23.63
N ARG A 11 8.94 -4.59 -23.91
CA ARG A 11 10.10 -4.80 -24.78
C ARG A 11 11.29 -5.40 -24.05
N HIS A 12 11.57 -4.97 -22.83
CA HIS A 12 12.83 -5.29 -22.14
C HIS A 12 12.68 -6.26 -20.96
N ALA A 13 11.49 -6.35 -20.35
CA ALA A 13 11.25 -7.22 -19.19
C ALA A 13 10.39 -8.47 -19.50
N GLY A 14 9.99 -8.66 -20.77
CA GLY A 14 9.16 -9.80 -21.19
C GLY A 14 7.67 -9.65 -20.90
N GLY A 15 7.22 -8.44 -20.55
CA GLY A 15 5.82 -8.14 -20.27
C GLY A 15 5.36 -8.47 -18.85
N VAL A 16 4.17 -8.00 -18.50
CA VAL A 16 3.49 -8.35 -17.24
C VAL A 16 3.03 -9.80 -17.32
N ARG A 17 3.15 -10.55 -16.22
CA ARG A 17 2.66 -11.93 -16.14
C ARG A 17 1.16 -11.98 -16.48
N GLY A 18 0.78 -12.73 -17.49
CA GLY A 18 -0.62 -12.79 -17.98
C GLY A 18 -1.02 -11.63 -18.90
N GLY A 19 -0.06 -10.83 -19.37
CA GLY A 19 -0.27 -9.71 -20.28
C GLY A 19 -0.52 -8.37 -19.56
N TRP A 20 -0.40 -7.27 -20.31
CA TRP A 20 -0.54 -5.91 -19.78
C TRP A 20 -1.87 -5.66 -19.05
N GLU A 21 -2.96 -6.26 -19.55
CA GLU A 21 -4.28 -6.16 -18.91
C GLU A 21 -4.38 -6.87 -17.55
N ASN A 22 -3.40 -7.72 -17.21
CA ASN A 22 -3.28 -8.33 -15.90
C ASN A 22 -2.50 -7.47 -14.89
N LEU A 23 -2.02 -6.28 -15.30
CA LEU A 23 -1.39 -5.33 -14.39
C LEU A 23 -2.41 -4.79 -13.37
N LEU A 24 -2.00 -4.78 -12.10
CA LEU A 24 -2.75 -4.16 -11.01
C LEU A 24 -2.17 -2.77 -10.70
N ALA A 25 -0.89 -2.74 -10.38
CA ALA A 25 -0.16 -1.54 -9.99
C ALA A 25 1.35 -1.73 -10.20
N ALA A 26 2.09 -0.62 -10.18
CA ALA A 26 3.54 -0.64 -10.19
C ALA A 26 4.11 0.39 -9.21
N ILE A 27 5.27 0.08 -8.64
CA ILE A 27 6.13 1.02 -7.91
C ILE A 27 7.31 1.30 -8.83
N LEU A 28 7.58 2.57 -9.17
CA LEU A 28 8.49 2.89 -10.29
C LEU A 28 9.91 3.22 -9.86
N GLY A 29 10.09 3.75 -8.66
CA GLY A 29 11.39 4.24 -8.18
C GLY A 29 11.94 3.52 -6.96
N GLY A 30 11.66 2.23 -6.85
CA GLY A 30 11.94 1.43 -5.66
C GLY A 30 10.88 1.62 -4.57
N SER A 31 10.96 0.78 -3.53
CA SER A 31 9.92 0.64 -2.51
C SER A 31 9.60 1.90 -1.69
N LEU A 32 10.37 2.98 -1.82
CA LEU A 32 10.12 4.28 -1.20
C LEU A 32 9.06 5.11 -1.96
N THR A 33 8.80 4.77 -3.22
CA THR A 33 7.94 5.60 -4.09
C THR A 33 6.48 5.18 -4.03
N PRO A 34 5.52 6.12 -4.17
CA PRO A 34 4.10 5.77 -4.23
C PRO A 34 3.83 4.79 -5.38
N LEU A 35 3.05 3.75 -5.10
CA LEU A 35 2.53 2.89 -6.16
C LEU A 35 1.52 3.67 -7.03
N ILE A 36 1.45 3.33 -8.31
CA ILE A 36 0.46 3.84 -9.25
C ILE A 36 -0.38 2.70 -9.84
N PRO A 37 -1.69 2.90 -10.07
CA PRO A 37 -2.56 1.88 -10.64
C PRO A 37 -2.34 1.75 -12.16
N LYS A 38 -2.76 0.62 -12.75
CA LYS A 38 -2.66 0.35 -14.20
C LYS A 38 -3.06 1.53 -15.10
N LYS A 39 -4.16 2.21 -14.77
CA LYS A 39 -4.66 3.38 -15.53
C LYS A 39 -3.63 4.52 -15.62
N VAL A 40 -2.85 4.74 -14.58
CA VAL A 40 -1.78 5.77 -14.55
C VAL A 40 -0.51 5.22 -15.22
N CYS A 41 -0.26 3.90 -15.09
CA CYS A 41 0.85 3.23 -15.76
C CYS A 41 0.76 3.27 -17.29
N ASP A 42 -0.46 3.32 -17.86
CA ASP A 42 -0.69 3.35 -19.31
C ASP A 42 0.00 4.55 -19.98
N ASP A 43 0.01 5.71 -19.31
CA ASP A 43 0.56 6.98 -19.82
C ASP A 43 1.88 7.39 -19.10
N ALA A 44 2.41 6.54 -18.23
CA ALA A 44 3.58 6.88 -17.40
C ALA A 44 4.86 6.96 -18.24
N ILE A 45 5.52 8.13 -18.18
CA ILE A 45 6.84 8.36 -18.78
C ILE A 45 7.91 8.16 -17.70
N MET A 46 8.91 7.32 -17.97
CA MET A 46 9.99 6.99 -17.04
C MET A 46 11.08 8.08 -17.02
N ASP A 47 10.72 9.24 -16.51
CA ASP A 47 11.61 10.34 -16.16
C ASP A 47 11.19 10.98 -14.82
N PHE A 48 11.96 11.97 -14.35
CA PHE A 48 11.70 12.58 -13.04
C PHE A 48 10.40 13.39 -13.05
N ASP A 49 10.22 14.28 -14.03
CA ASP A 49 9.12 15.24 -14.06
C ASP A 49 7.77 14.57 -14.38
N GLY A 50 7.75 13.63 -15.34
CA GLY A 50 6.56 12.88 -15.69
C GLY A 50 6.01 12.06 -14.53
N LEU A 51 6.90 11.44 -13.74
CA LEU A 51 6.50 10.67 -12.56
C LEU A 51 6.06 11.54 -11.39
N ILE A 52 6.65 12.72 -11.21
CA ILE A 52 6.15 13.72 -10.24
C ILE A 52 4.72 14.16 -10.62
N ALA A 53 4.46 14.42 -11.90
CA ALA A 53 3.12 14.77 -12.39
C ALA A 53 2.10 13.63 -12.16
N ALA A 54 2.55 12.38 -12.20
CA ALA A 54 1.75 11.20 -11.85
C ALA A 54 1.63 10.95 -10.33
N GLN A 55 2.05 11.90 -9.48
CA GLN A 55 2.05 11.81 -8.02
C GLN A 55 2.87 10.61 -7.47
N THR A 56 3.94 10.25 -8.18
CA THR A 56 4.96 9.29 -7.75
C THR A 56 6.35 9.87 -7.98
N SER A 57 7.40 9.06 -8.03
CA SER A 57 8.77 9.50 -8.29
C SER A 57 9.56 8.41 -9.00
N LEU A 58 10.57 8.83 -9.79
CA LEU A 58 11.49 7.91 -10.45
C LEU A 58 12.44 7.22 -9.49
N GLY A 59 12.79 7.83 -8.35
CA GLY A 59 13.69 7.25 -7.35
C GLY A 59 14.95 6.60 -7.97
N THR A 60 15.18 5.33 -7.67
CA THR A 60 16.31 4.54 -8.22
C THR A 60 16.01 3.88 -9.57
N ALA A 61 14.84 4.15 -10.16
CA ALA A 61 14.28 3.45 -11.31
C ALA A 61 14.15 1.92 -11.13
N ALA A 62 14.05 1.45 -9.88
CA ALA A 62 13.76 0.06 -9.58
C ALA A 62 12.24 -0.19 -9.67
N ILE A 63 11.81 -0.76 -10.80
CA ILE A 63 10.40 -1.00 -11.11
C ILE A 63 9.93 -2.31 -10.48
N ILE A 64 8.93 -2.25 -9.62
CA ILE A 64 8.26 -3.40 -9.02
C ILE A 64 6.87 -3.49 -9.62
N VAL A 65 6.64 -4.54 -10.41
CA VAL A 65 5.38 -4.80 -11.10
C VAL A 65 4.51 -5.75 -10.26
N MET A 66 3.24 -5.39 -10.04
CA MET A 66 2.26 -6.22 -9.34
C MET A 66 1.09 -6.54 -10.28
N ASP A 67 0.83 -7.83 -10.48
CA ASP A 67 -0.32 -8.30 -11.26
C ASP A 67 -1.59 -8.42 -10.38
N LYS A 68 -2.76 -8.67 -10.99
CA LYS A 68 -4.05 -8.78 -10.29
C LYS A 68 -4.13 -9.94 -9.29
N SER A 69 -3.19 -10.88 -9.31
CA SER A 69 -3.13 -11.97 -8.32
C SER A 69 -2.47 -11.53 -7.00
N THR A 70 -1.88 -10.34 -6.97
CA THR A 70 -1.14 -9.81 -5.82
C THR A 70 -2.09 -9.19 -4.79
N ASP A 71 -1.96 -9.55 -3.51
CA ASP A 71 -2.55 -8.77 -2.41
C ASP A 71 -1.73 -7.50 -2.19
N VAL A 72 -2.14 -6.40 -2.85
CA VAL A 72 -1.45 -5.11 -2.80
C VAL A 72 -1.35 -4.54 -1.39
N ILE A 73 -2.35 -4.77 -0.53
CA ILE A 73 -2.33 -4.30 0.87
C ILE A 73 -1.24 -5.06 1.64
N LYS A 74 -1.13 -6.38 1.42
CA LYS A 74 -0.07 -7.19 2.04
C LYS A 74 1.32 -6.84 1.50
N ALA A 75 1.44 -6.55 0.20
CA ALA A 75 2.69 -6.11 -0.41
C ALA A 75 3.19 -4.81 0.25
N ILE A 76 2.33 -3.80 0.38
CA ILE A 76 2.69 -2.54 1.03
C ILE A 76 2.91 -2.73 2.52
N ALA A 77 2.12 -3.55 3.22
CA ALA A 77 2.38 -3.87 4.62
C ALA A 77 3.78 -4.47 4.82
N ARG A 78 4.24 -5.34 3.91
CA ARG A 78 5.59 -5.91 3.95
C ARG A 78 6.69 -4.87 3.73
N VAL A 79 6.44 -3.88 2.86
CA VAL A 79 7.34 -2.73 2.66
C VAL A 79 7.46 -1.89 3.93
N ILE A 80 6.35 -1.62 4.62
CA ILE A 80 6.37 -0.87 5.89
C ILE A 80 7.06 -1.68 6.99
N GLU A 81 6.85 -2.99 7.04
CA GLU A 81 7.57 -3.88 7.95
C GLU A 81 9.09 -3.85 7.71
N PHE A 82 9.51 -3.84 6.44
CA PHE A 82 10.92 -3.69 6.07
C PHE A 82 11.50 -2.38 6.61
N TYR A 83 10.86 -1.24 6.35
CA TYR A 83 11.38 0.03 6.85
C TYR A 83 11.34 0.14 8.37
N LYS A 84 10.41 -0.56 9.03
CA LYS A 84 10.34 -0.60 10.50
C LYS A 84 11.57 -1.30 11.07
N HIS A 85 12.06 -2.32 10.37
CA HIS A 85 13.30 -3.01 10.70
C HIS A 85 14.53 -2.15 10.39
N GLU A 86 14.55 -1.47 9.24
CA GLU A 86 15.71 -0.69 8.76
C GLU A 86 15.77 0.76 9.26
N SER A 87 14.82 1.18 10.11
CA SER A 87 14.84 2.50 10.71
C SER A 87 15.93 2.59 11.78
N CYS A 88 16.87 3.53 11.65
CA CYS A 88 17.91 3.77 12.65
C CYS A 88 17.38 4.26 14.02
N GLY A 89 16.11 4.69 14.08
CA GLY A 89 15.44 5.07 15.32
C GLY A 89 15.83 6.44 15.88
N GLN A 90 16.55 7.29 15.15
CA GLN A 90 17.04 8.57 15.68
C GLN A 90 15.93 9.60 15.93
N CYS A 91 15.09 9.89 14.91
CA CYS A 91 14.02 10.89 15.03
C CYS A 91 12.69 10.25 15.46
N THR A 92 12.02 10.88 16.42
CA THR A 92 10.77 10.37 17.01
C THR A 92 9.66 10.11 15.99
N PRO A 93 9.38 11.02 15.02
CA PRO A 93 8.33 10.77 14.03
C PRO A 93 8.60 9.50 13.20
N CYS A 94 9.85 9.23 12.83
CA CYS A 94 10.21 8.00 12.13
C CYS A 94 10.12 6.78 13.07
N ARG A 95 10.80 6.82 14.23
CA ARG A 95 10.93 5.68 15.15
C ARG A 95 9.57 5.17 15.64
N GLU A 96 8.73 6.07 16.14
CA GLU A 96 7.44 5.70 16.71
C GLU A 96 6.36 5.61 15.64
N GLY A 97 6.37 6.55 14.69
CA GLY A 97 5.37 6.61 13.62
C GLY A 97 5.39 5.38 12.73
N ILE A 98 6.57 4.86 12.36
CA ILE A 98 6.63 3.64 11.56
C ILE A 98 6.13 2.41 12.31
N ALA A 99 6.48 2.27 13.58
CA ALA A 99 6.00 1.16 14.40
C ALA A 99 4.47 1.18 14.50
N TRP A 100 3.88 2.37 14.60
CA TRP A 100 2.43 2.54 14.60
C TRP A 100 1.79 2.23 13.25
N MET A 101 2.32 2.78 12.15
CA MET A 101 1.85 2.47 10.80
C MET A 101 1.92 0.97 10.50
N ASN A 102 3.00 0.29 10.90
CA ASN A 102 3.14 -1.15 10.71
C ASN A 102 2.03 -1.94 11.44
N LYS A 103 1.66 -1.53 12.67
CA LYS A 103 0.54 -2.15 13.41
C LYS A 103 -0.81 -1.93 12.73
N ILE A 104 -1.05 -0.74 12.18
CA ILE A 104 -2.28 -0.45 11.43
C ILE A 104 -2.32 -1.25 10.13
N MET A 105 -1.22 -1.24 9.36
CA MET A 105 -1.10 -2.01 8.12
C MET A 105 -1.29 -3.51 8.35
N ALA A 106 -0.74 -4.08 9.43
CA ALA A 106 -0.98 -5.47 9.80
C ALA A 106 -2.46 -5.78 10.11
N ARG A 107 -3.21 -4.80 10.62
CA ARG A 107 -4.66 -4.94 10.77
C ARG A 107 -5.40 -4.78 9.45
N PHE A 108 -4.93 -3.91 8.55
CA PHE A 108 -5.51 -3.76 7.22
C PHE A 108 -5.35 -5.02 6.36
N THR A 109 -4.24 -5.77 6.52
CA THR A 109 -4.09 -7.04 5.78
C THR A 109 -5.17 -8.06 6.16
N SER A 110 -5.49 -8.18 7.45
CA SER A 110 -6.56 -9.06 7.95
C SER A 110 -7.97 -8.48 7.79
N GLY A 111 -8.10 -7.17 7.60
CA GLY A 111 -9.38 -6.45 7.60
C GLY A 111 -9.92 -6.12 9.00
N ASN A 112 -9.18 -6.44 10.07
CA ASN A 112 -9.58 -6.16 11.46
C ASN A 112 -9.30 -4.70 11.85
N ALA A 113 -9.94 -3.77 11.15
CA ALA A 113 -9.81 -2.34 11.37
C ALA A 113 -11.10 -1.61 10.98
N GLN A 114 -11.22 -0.35 11.41
CA GLN A 114 -12.35 0.50 11.08
C GLN A 114 -12.03 1.45 9.92
N ALA A 115 -13.05 1.87 9.17
CA ALA A 115 -12.88 2.77 8.02
C ALA A 115 -12.21 4.11 8.41
N ALA A 116 -12.52 4.64 9.60
CA ALA A 116 -11.90 5.86 10.14
C ALA A 116 -10.37 5.72 10.31
N GLU A 117 -9.86 4.49 10.43
CA GLU A 117 -8.43 4.27 10.55
C GLU A 117 -7.66 4.50 9.24
N ILE A 118 -8.36 4.50 8.09
CA ILE A 118 -7.75 4.83 6.80
C ILE A 118 -7.32 6.30 6.82
N ASP A 119 -8.20 7.19 7.26
CA ASP A 119 -7.93 8.62 7.35
C ASP A 119 -6.91 8.92 8.46
N MET A 120 -7.01 8.22 9.60
CA MET A 120 -5.99 8.28 10.65
C MET A 120 -4.61 7.88 10.13
N LEU A 121 -4.51 6.79 9.36
CA LEU A 121 -3.24 6.33 8.78
C LEU A 121 -2.68 7.34 7.77
N TRP A 122 -3.55 7.98 6.99
CA TRP A 122 -3.17 9.07 6.11
C TRP A 122 -2.58 10.25 6.90
N GLU A 123 -3.23 10.70 7.97
CA GLU A 123 -2.74 11.78 8.83
C GLU A 123 -1.40 11.44 9.49
N ILE A 124 -1.25 10.21 10.01
CA ILE A 124 0.02 9.74 10.58
C ILE A 124 1.12 9.83 9.52
N SER A 125 0.86 9.36 8.30
CA SER A 125 1.86 9.42 7.22
C SER A 125 2.30 10.86 6.93
N LYS A 126 1.37 11.83 6.98
CA LYS A 126 1.64 13.27 6.78
C LYS A 126 2.38 13.92 7.95
N ARG A 127 2.24 13.38 9.16
CA ARG A 127 3.02 13.81 10.34
C ARG A 127 4.45 13.27 10.34
N ILE A 128 4.71 12.17 9.63
CA ILE A 128 6.06 11.64 9.46
C ILE A 128 6.75 12.36 8.32
N GLU A 129 6.05 12.51 7.19
CA GLU A 129 6.53 13.26 6.04
C GLU A 129 6.92 14.70 6.43
N GLY A 130 8.11 15.15 6.06
CA GLY A 130 8.61 16.50 6.38
C GLY A 130 9.06 16.74 7.83
N HIS A 131 8.89 15.77 8.74
CA HIS A 131 9.23 15.93 10.17
C HIS A 131 10.34 14.97 10.63
N THR A 132 11.09 14.38 9.70
CA THR A 132 12.20 13.45 9.97
C THR A 132 13.54 14.03 9.56
N ILE A 133 14.62 13.50 10.14
CA ILE A 133 16.00 13.98 9.87
C ILE A 133 16.44 13.62 8.44
N CYS A 134 16.16 12.38 7.99
CA CYS A 134 16.52 11.90 6.66
C CYS A 134 15.27 11.57 5.83
N ALA A 135 15.48 11.31 4.54
CA ALA A 135 14.41 11.00 3.58
C ALA A 135 13.75 9.62 3.80
N LEU A 136 14.27 8.78 4.70
CA LEU A 136 13.63 7.50 5.04
C LEU A 136 12.20 7.76 5.53
N GLY A 137 11.96 8.80 6.33
CA GLY A 137 10.61 9.19 6.76
C GLY A 137 9.62 9.39 5.61
N HIS A 138 10.07 10.04 4.52
CA HIS A 138 9.25 10.25 3.33
C HIS A 138 8.94 8.91 2.66
N GLY A 139 9.95 8.06 2.47
CA GLY A 139 9.78 6.79 1.81
C GLY A 139 9.02 5.73 2.60
N ILE A 140 8.74 5.94 3.89
CA ILE A 140 7.76 5.15 4.64
C ILE A 140 6.34 5.69 4.41
N ALA A 141 6.18 7.01 4.44
CA ALA A 141 4.88 7.65 4.30
C ALA A 141 4.30 7.46 2.90
N TRP A 142 5.12 7.58 1.86
CA TRP A 142 4.71 7.59 0.46
C TRP A 142 4.08 6.28 -0.05
N PRO A 143 4.59 5.08 0.27
CA PRO A 143 3.92 3.82 -0.10
C PRO A 143 2.52 3.69 0.50
N VAL A 144 2.35 4.11 1.76
CA VAL A 144 1.05 4.13 2.43
C VAL A 144 0.11 5.14 1.78
N GLN A 145 0.59 6.36 1.51
CA GLN A 145 -0.19 7.39 0.82
C GLN A 145 -0.63 6.93 -0.57
N GLY A 146 0.26 6.32 -1.36
CA GLY A 146 -0.07 5.76 -2.66
C GLY A 146 -1.13 4.65 -2.57
N LEU A 147 -1.00 3.74 -1.60
CA LEU A 147 -1.98 2.69 -1.35
C LEU A 147 -3.35 3.28 -1.00
N ILE A 148 -3.43 4.22 -0.06
CA ILE A 148 -4.70 4.82 0.34
C ILE A 148 -5.31 5.57 -0.84
N ARG A 149 -4.53 6.37 -1.56
CA ARG A 149 -5.04 7.18 -2.68
C ARG A 149 -5.63 6.35 -3.81
N HIS A 150 -5.02 5.21 -4.15
CA HIS A 150 -5.42 4.42 -5.32
C HIS A 150 -6.23 3.16 -4.99
N PHE A 151 -6.09 2.62 -3.77
CA PHE A 151 -6.68 1.34 -3.34
C PHE A 151 -7.53 1.45 -2.07
N ARG A 152 -7.97 2.66 -1.68
CA ARG A 152 -8.97 2.82 -0.59
C ARG A 152 -10.19 1.91 -0.74
N PRO A 153 -10.82 1.77 -1.92
CA PRO A 153 -11.97 0.86 -2.07
C PRO A 153 -11.63 -0.60 -1.75
N GLU A 154 -10.41 -1.06 -2.05
CA GLU A 154 -9.94 -2.41 -1.75
C GLU A 154 -9.74 -2.60 -0.24
N ILE A 155 -9.22 -1.58 0.45
CA ILE A 155 -9.10 -1.56 1.93
C ILE A 155 -10.49 -1.62 2.57
N GLU A 156 -11.42 -0.77 2.14
CA GLU A 156 -12.78 -0.72 2.69
C GLU A 156 -13.54 -2.03 2.43
N ALA A 157 -13.40 -2.61 1.24
CA ALA A 157 -14.00 -3.90 0.90
C ALA A 157 -13.47 -5.04 1.80
N ARG A 158 -12.17 -5.03 2.11
CA ARG A 158 -11.54 -5.98 3.06
C ARG A 158 -12.16 -5.87 4.45
N MET A 159 -12.25 -4.64 4.98
CA MET A 159 -12.82 -4.38 6.30
C MET A 159 -14.29 -4.81 6.35
N LYS A 160 -15.09 -4.47 5.33
CA LYS A 160 -16.49 -4.88 5.26
C LYS A 160 -16.67 -6.40 5.26
N LYS A 161 -15.82 -7.13 4.53
CA LYS A 161 -15.81 -8.60 4.53
C LYS A 161 -15.47 -9.16 5.92
N TYR A 162 -14.50 -8.56 6.61
CA TYR A 162 -14.13 -8.96 7.96
C TYR A 162 -15.28 -8.74 8.95
N SER A 163 -15.90 -7.55 8.95
CA SER A 163 -17.04 -7.22 9.82
C SER A 163 -18.23 -8.15 9.57
N ALA A 164 -18.59 -8.42 8.31
CA ALA A 164 -19.67 -9.34 7.99
C ALA A 164 -19.42 -10.76 8.52
N LYS A 165 -18.18 -11.26 8.42
CA LYS A 165 -17.79 -12.56 8.99
C LYS A 165 -17.92 -12.57 10.52
N ALA A 166 -17.44 -11.52 11.18
CA ALA A 166 -17.52 -11.40 12.64
C ALA A 166 -18.97 -11.35 13.13
N SER A 167 -19.84 -10.57 12.47
CA SER A 167 -21.27 -10.50 12.79
C SER A 167 -21.97 -11.85 12.62
N ASN A 168 -21.69 -12.57 11.53
CA ASN A 168 -22.26 -13.90 11.31
C ASN A 168 -21.82 -14.91 12.38
N GLN A 169 -20.55 -14.87 12.79
CA GLN A 169 -20.03 -15.74 13.84
C GLN A 169 -20.68 -15.45 15.20
N ALA A 170 -20.88 -14.17 15.54
CA ALA A 170 -21.58 -13.76 16.75
C ALA A 170 -23.04 -14.22 16.76
N LEU A 171 -23.76 -14.08 15.63
CA LEU A 171 -25.13 -14.57 15.48
C LEU A 171 -25.22 -16.10 15.61
N GLN A 172 -24.27 -16.83 15.05
CA GLN A 172 -24.23 -18.29 15.16
C GLN A 172 -23.96 -18.73 16.60
N TRP A 173 -23.05 -18.04 17.30
CA TRP A 173 -22.79 -18.30 18.72
C TRP A 173 -24.03 -18.06 19.57
N LEU A 174 -24.74 -16.94 19.36
CA LEU A 174 -26.00 -16.64 20.08
C LEU A 174 -27.03 -17.73 19.83
N ARG A 175 -27.24 -18.15 18.58
CA ARG A 175 -28.16 -19.25 18.26
C ARG A 175 -27.83 -20.54 19.00
N ASN A 176 -26.55 -20.93 18.99
CA ASN A 176 -26.09 -22.14 19.66
C ASN A 176 -26.29 -22.06 21.18
N TYR A 177 -26.00 -20.90 21.80
CA TYR A 177 -26.17 -20.67 23.23
C TYR A 177 -27.65 -20.84 23.66
N PHE A 178 -28.58 -20.26 22.90
CA PHE A 178 -30.01 -20.41 23.18
C PHE A 178 -30.53 -21.84 22.95
N THR A 179 -30.00 -22.58 21.97
CA THR A 179 -30.38 -23.99 21.77
C THR A 179 -29.86 -24.95 22.83
N THR A 180 -28.77 -24.62 23.54
CA THR A 180 -28.24 -25.44 24.65
C THR A 180 -28.92 -25.19 25.99
N LEU A 181 -29.77 -24.17 26.10
CA LEU A 181 -30.48 -23.81 27.33
C LEU A 181 -31.93 -24.35 27.37
N THR A 182 -32.39 -25.03 26.32
CA THR A 182 -33.69 -25.71 26.21
C THR A 182 -33.49 -27.22 26.21
#